data_AF-A0A094H1J5-F1
#
_entry.id   AF-A0A094H1J5-F1
#
_cell.length_a   1.000
_cell.length_b   1.000
_cell.length_c   1.000
_cell.angle_alpha   90.00
_cell.angle_beta   90.00
_cell.angle_gamma   90.00
#
_symmetry.space_group_name_H-M   'P 1'
#
loop_
_entity.id
_entity.type
_entity.pdbx_description
1 polymer ?
#
loop_
_entity_poly.entity_id
_entity_poly.type
_entity_poly.pdbx_seq_one_letter_code
_entity_poly.pdbx_strand_id
1 'polypeptide(L)'
;MNAQPTGVYSTYKTYSAQLLTWDSSFSNFMSLKSHTLTALQIRGAALLKIHHTTATIMGRSIPELTDSRSISIAANDPMVFARYTDEFQTVVSLSKSLVAAAEQDILSGNGRLAGGLTFSTDMGVVAPLYYVCIKCADVSLREQAIELLSRCPRREGMWDSALGVRMIREFWEMEEAYRVLRQGAVKLVLEDDGRWEWTLRDGDTRGEGRSAGCGVKGTLKSRNVLYQP
;
A
#
# COMPACT_ATOMS: atom_id res chain seq x y z
N MET A 1 15.21 -1.64 -27.36
CA MET A 1 14.38 -2.42 -26.42
C MET A 1 14.63 -3.89 -26.71
N ASN A 2 15.34 -4.61 -25.83
CA ASN A 2 15.52 -6.05 -26.00
C ASN A 2 14.15 -6.71 -25.79
N ALA A 3 13.64 -7.38 -26.81
CA ALA A 3 12.41 -8.15 -26.70
C ALA A 3 12.57 -9.17 -25.54
N GLN A 4 11.60 -9.23 -24.63
CA GLN A 4 11.61 -10.24 -23.57
C GLN A 4 11.73 -11.63 -24.22
N PRO A 5 12.53 -12.55 -23.65
CA PRO A 5 12.66 -13.90 -24.19
C PRO A 5 11.27 -14.54 -24.30
N THR A 6 10.97 -15.17 -25.44
CA THR A 6 9.66 -15.77 -25.73
C THR A 6 9.22 -16.77 -24.65
N GLY A 7 10.16 -17.49 -24.03
CA GLY A 7 9.90 -18.39 -22.92
C GLY A 7 9.38 -17.70 -21.64
N VAL A 8 9.73 -16.44 -21.40
CA VAL A 8 9.24 -15.67 -20.24
C VAL A 8 7.77 -15.30 -20.45
N TYR A 9 7.42 -14.89 -21.68
CA TYR A 9 6.06 -14.50 -22.01
C TYR A 9 5.09 -15.70 -22.03
N SER A 10 5.51 -16.86 -22.53
CA SER A 10 4.71 -18.09 -22.44
C SER A 10 4.48 -18.50 -20.98
N THR A 11 5.53 -18.43 -20.16
CA THR A 11 5.45 -18.71 -18.72
C THR A 11 4.48 -17.76 -18.00
N TYR A 12 4.54 -16.46 -18.28
CA TYR A 12 3.60 -15.47 -17.75
C TYR A 12 2.14 -15.80 -18.12
N LYS A 13 1.87 -16.13 -19.39
CA LYS A 13 0.53 -16.52 -19.85
C LYS A 13 0.02 -17.75 -19.10
N THR A 14 0.85 -18.78 -18.97
CA THR A 14 0.48 -20.01 -18.26
C THR A 14 0.13 -19.74 -16.81
N TYR A 15 0.98 -19.02 -16.07
CA TYR A 15 0.71 -18.74 -14.65
C TYR A 15 -0.45 -17.78 -14.44
N SER A 16 -0.63 -16.80 -15.32
CA SER A 16 -1.80 -15.90 -15.27
C SER A 16 -3.10 -16.69 -15.44
N ALA A 17 -3.16 -17.62 -16.39
CA ALA A 17 -4.32 -18.48 -16.58
C ALA A 17 -4.58 -19.37 -15.35
N GLN A 18 -3.54 -19.98 -14.78
CA GLN A 18 -3.65 -20.80 -13.58
C GLN A 18 -4.13 -20.00 -12.37
N LEU A 19 -3.63 -18.77 -12.18
CA LEU A 19 -4.04 -17.88 -11.10
C LEU A 19 -5.54 -17.52 -11.20
N LEU A 20 -6.05 -17.31 -12.41
CA LEU A 20 -7.48 -17.08 -12.64
C LEU A 20 -8.32 -18.31 -12.33
N THR A 21 -7.92 -19.49 -12.81
CA THR A 21 -8.64 -20.74 -12.55
C THR A 21 -8.66 -21.10 -11.06
N TRP A 22 -7.59 -20.78 -10.34
CA TRP A 22 -7.49 -21.03 -8.90
C TRP A 22 -8.66 -20.45 -8.13
N ASP A 23 -9.14 -19.26 -8.47
CA ASP A 23 -10.19 -18.58 -7.71
C ASP A 23 -11.52 -19.33 -7.74
N SER A 24 -11.91 -19.79 -8.93
CA SER A 24 -13.11 -20.61 -9.13
C SER A 24 -12.99 -21.96 -8.42
N SER A 25 -11.82 -22.61 -8.51
CA SER A 25 -11.57 -23.88 -7.83
C SER A 25 -11.58 -23.73 -6.31
N PHE A 26 -10.94 -22.70 -5.78
CA PHE A 26 -10.91 -22.39 -4.36
C PHE A 26 -12.29 -22.06 -3.81
N SER A 27 -13.06 -21.24 -4.52
CA SER A 27 -14.42 -20.87 -4.12
C SER A 27 -15.34 -22.10 -4.06
N ASN A 28 -15.25 -22.99 -5.06
CA ASN A 28 -15.99 -24.26 -5.06
C ASN A 28 -15.54 -25.20 -3.93
N PHE A 29 -14.24 -25.28 -3.65
CA PHE A 29 -13.74 -26.05 -2.52
C PHE A 29 -14.30 -25.51 -1.18
N MET A 30 -14.24 -24.20 -0.98
CA MET A 30 -14.71 -23.56 0.25
C MET A 30 -16.23 -23.70 0.43
N SER A 31 -17.03 -23.60 -0.63
CA SER A 31 -18.48 -23.82 -0.54
C SER A 31 -18.82 -25.26 -0.13
N LEU A 32 -18.07 -26.25 -0.63
CA LEU A 32 -18.33 -27.66 -0.36
C LEU A 32 -17.76 -28.16 0.96
N LYS A 33 -16.61 -27.61 1.42
CA LYS A 33 -15.83 -28.21 2.51
C LYS A 33 -15.63 -27.33 3.74
N SER A 34 -15.98 -26.04 3.70
CA SER A 34 -15.77 -25.11 4.82
C SER A 34 -16.28 -25.65 6.17
N HIS A 35 -17.45 -26.28 6.19
CA HIS A 35 -18.04 -26.85 7.41
C HIS A 35 -17.25 -28.03 8.02
N THR A 36 -16.40 -28.70 7.24
CA THR A 36 -15.55 -29.81 7.72
C THR A 36 -14.16 -29.36 8.19
N LEU A 37 -13.81 -28.10 7.95
CA LEU A 37 -12.47 -27.60 8.24
C LEU A 37 -12.37 -27.14 9.70
N THR A 38 -11.20 -27.40 10.28
CA THR A 38 -10.82 -26.85 11.59
C THR A 38 -10.63 -25.33 11.51
N ALA A 39 -10.66 -24.65 12.65
CA ALA A 39 -10.39 -23.21 12.72
C ALA A 39 -9.02 -22.84 12.11
N LEU A 40 -7.99 -23.67 12.32
CA LEU A 40 -6.66 -23.46 11.74
C LEU A 40 -6.68 -23.55 10.21
N GLN A 41 -7.40 -24.54 9.65
CA GLN A 41 -7.54 -24.70 8.21
C GLN A 41 -8.35 -23.55 7.58
N ILE A 42 -9.39 -23.06 8.25
CA ILE A 42 -10.14 -21.87 7.81
C ILE A 42 -9.24 -20.63 7.79
N ARG A 43 -8.42 -20.42 8.82
CA ARG A 43 -7.44 -19.32 8.85
C ARG A 43 -6.41 -19.46 7.72
N GLY A 44 -5.92 -20.67 7.46
CA GLY A 44 -5.03 -20.96 6.32
C GLY A 44 -5.69 -20.67 4.97
N ALA A 45 -6.95 -21.04 4.80
CA ALA A 45 -7.72 -20.74 3.59
C ALA A 45 -7.90 -19.22 3.38
N ALA A 46 -8.18 -18.47 4.45
CA ALA A 46 -8.23 -17.00 4.40
C ALA A 46 -6.88 -16.40 3.97
N LEU A 47 -5.77 -16.91 4.51
CA LEU A 47 -4.42 -16.46 4.12
C LEU A 47 -4.12 -16.75 2.65
N LEU A 48 -4.51 -17.92 2.14
CA LEU A 48 -4.39 -18.24 0.71
C LEU A 48 -5.19 -17.27 -0.17
N LYS A 49 -6.43 -16.94 0.22
CA LYS A 49 -7.26 -15.97 -0.51
C LYS A 49 -6.63 -14.57 -0.49
N ILE A 50 -6.04 -14.14 0.63
CA ILE A 50 -5.29 -12.86 0.72
C ILE A 50 -4.15 -12.82 -0.30
N HIS A 51 -3.29 -13.84 -0.33
CA HIS A 51 -2.15 -13.88 -1.24
C HIS A 51 -2.57 -13.99 -2.71
N HIS A 52 -3.55 -14.84 -3.01
CA HIS A 52 -4.11 -14.95 -4.36
C HIS A 52 -4.66 -13.61 -4.86
N THR A 53 -5.46 -12.94 -4.03
CA THR A 53 -6.06 -11.64 -4.37
C THR A 53 -4.96 -10.61 -4.62
N THR A 54 -3.96 -10.54 -3.74
CA THR A 54 -2.81 -9.64 -3.88
C THR A 54 -2.02 -9.91 -5.17
N ALA A 55 -1.70 -11.17 -5.45
CA ALA A 55 -0.97 -11.56 -6.66
C ALA A 55 -1.77 -11.26 -7.95
N THR A 56 -3.10 -11.41 -7.88
CA THR A 56 -4.00 -11.09 -9.00
C THR A 56 -3.98 -9.59 -9.30
N ILE A 57 -4.05 -8.72 -8.27
CA ILE A 57 -3.92 -7.27 -8.45
C ILE A 57 -2.55 -6.94 -9.04
N MET A 58 -1.46 -7.49 -8.49
CA MET A 58 -0.11 -7.26 -8.99
C MET A 58 0.04 -7.62 -10.48
N GLY A 59 -0.44 -8.80 -10.88
CA GLY A 59 -0.34 -9.26 -12.27
C GLY A 59 -1.19 -8.45 -13.24
N ARG A 60 -2.40 -8.04 -12.83
CA ARG A 60 -3.31 -7.25 -13.67
C ARG A 60 -2.98 -5.75 -13.72
N SER A 61 -2.14 -5.27 -12.80
CA SER A 61 -1.70 -3.87 -12.75
C SER A 61 -0.39 -3.62 -13.50
N ILE A 62 0.17 -4.64 -14.17
CA ILE A 62 1.39 -4.48 -14.98
C ILE A 62 1.05 -3.59 -16.19
N PRO A 63 1.81 -2.49 -16.42
CA PRO A 63 1.61 -1.65 -17.59
C PRO A 63 1.79 -2.42 -18.90
N GLU A 64 0.96 -2.10 -19.89
CA GLU A 64 1.10 -2.66 -21.23
C GLU A 64 2.40 -2.20 -21.89
N LEU A 65 2.94 -3.03 -22.79
CA LEU A 65 4.14 -2.68 -23.58
C LEU A 65 3.94 -1.46 -24.49
N THR A 66 2.69 -1.11 -24.76
CA THR A 66 2.24 0.04 -25.55
C THR A 66 2.08 1.31 -24.72
N ASP A 67 2.18 1.24 -23.39
CA ASP A 67 2.13 2.42 -22.53
C ASP A 67 3.36 3.29 -22.77
N SER A 68 3.13 4.54 -23.19
CA SER A 68 4.19 5.50 -23.51
C SER A 68 4.83 6.15 -22.28
N ARG A 69 4.23 5.97 -21.09
CA ARG A 69 4.75 6.51 -19.83
C ARG A 69 5.92 5.68 -19.32
N SER A 70 6.74 6.29 -18.47
CA SER A 70 7.81 5.54 -17.80
C SER A 70 7.21 4.48 -16.86
N ILE A 71 7.93 3.38 -16.64
CA ILE A 71 7.50 2.30 -15.74
C ILE A 71 7.17 2.82 -14.33
N SER A 72 7.94 3.80 -13.83
CA SER A 72 7.72 4.42 -12.53
C SER A 72 6.39 5.15 -12.42
N ILE A 73 5.90 5.72 -13.52
CA ILE A 73 4.61 6.41 -13.56
C ILE A 73 3.49 5.39 -13.79
N ALA A 74 3.62 4.55 -14.81
CA ALA A 74 2.55 3.62 -15.21
C ALA A 74 2.24 2.58 -14.12
N ALA A 75 3.26 2.02 -13.46
CA ALA A 75 3.08 1.01 -12.40
C ALA A 75 2.57 1.59 -11.06
N ASN A 76 2.46 2.91 -10.95
CA ASN A 76 1.98 3.64 -9.77
C ASN A 76 0.74 4.50 -10.09
N ASP A 77 0.08 4.29 -11.22
CA ASP A 77 -1.11 5.06 -11.60
C ASP A 77 -2.29 4.76 -10.66
N PRO A 78 -2.78 5.75 -9.87
CA PRO A 78 -3.89 5.53 -8.95
C PRO A 78 -5.18 5.09 -9.64
N MET A 79 -5.38 5.45 -10.91
CA MET A 79 -6.58 5.07 -11.67
C MET A 79 -6.59 3.57 -12.03
N VAL A 80 -5.41 2.96 -12.17
CA VAL A 80 -5.30 1.50 -12.35
C VAL A 80 -5.76 0.79 -11.09
N PHE A 81 -5.31 1.25 -9.92
CA PHE A 81 -5.60 0.63 -8.65
C PHE A 81 -7.00 0.93 -8.09
N ALA A 82 -7.62 2.05 -8.47
CA ALA A 82 -8.99 2.38 -8.11
C ALA A 82 -10.01 1.29 -8.53
N ARG A 83 -9.71 0.55 -9.59
CA ARG A 83 -10.53 -0.56 -10.09
C ARG A 83 -10.52 -1.80 -9.20
N TYR A 84 -9.59 -1.90 -8.25
CA TYR A 84 -9.42 -3.06 -7.37
C TYR A 84 -9.84 -2.80 -5.93
N THR A 85 -10.70 -1.79 -5.70
CA THR A 85 -11.11 -1.39 -4.35
C THR A 85 -11.77 -2.54 -3.58
N ASP A 86 -12.59 -3.35 -4.24
CA ASP A 86 -13.26 -4.50 -3.63
C ASP A 86 -12.27 -5.63 -3.27
N GLU A 87 -11.28 -5.86 -4.12
CA GLU A 87 -10.21 -6.83 -3.86
C GLU A 87 -9.30 -6.37 -2.72
N PHE A 88 -8.96 -5.08 -2.66
CA PHE A 88 -8.26 -4.51 -1.52
C PHE A 88 -9.09 -4.64 -0.23
N GLN A 89 -10.40 -4.41 -0.30
CA GLN A 89 -11.30 -4.55 0.84
C GLN A 89 -11.32 -6.01 1.32
N THR A 90 -11.31 -6.96 0.39
CA THR A 90 -11.22 -8.39 0.71
C THR A 90 -9.92 -8.71 1.47
N VAL A 91 -8.78 -8.19 1.01
CA VAL A 91 -7.49 -8.36 1.70
C VAL A 91 -7.53 -7.79 3.12
N VAL A 92 -8.04 -6.57 3.30
CA VAL A 92 -8.12 -5.90 4.60
C VAL A 92 -9.06 -6.65 5.55
N SER A 93 -10.25 -7.05 5.09
CA SER A 93 -11.25 -7.75 5.90
C SER A 93 -10.77 -9.11 6.39
N LEU A 94 -10.15 -9.91 5.51
CA LEU A 94 -9.58 -11.19 5.89
C LEU A 94 -8.38 -11.00 6.84
N SER A 95 -7.51 -10.03 6.56
CA SER A 95 -6.37 -9.72 7.44
C SER A 95 -6.82 -9.29 8.82
N LYS A 96 -7.86 -8.45 8.93
CA LYS A 96 -8.46 -8.05 10.21
C LYS A 96 -8.93 -9.25 11.02
N SER A 97 -9.55 -10.23 10.36
CA SER A 97 -10.03 -11.45 11.00
C SER A 97 -8.87 -12.32 11.51
N LEU A 98 -7.78 -12.42 10.73
CA LEU A 98 -6.59 -13.17 11.12
C LEU A 98 -5.80 -12.52 12.26
N VAL A 99 -5.65 -11.18 12.22
CA VAL A 99 -4.99 -10.42 13.29
C VAL A 99 -5.78 -10.54 14.60
N ALA A 100 -7.10 -10.34 14.55
CA ALA A 100 -7.95 -10.50 15.73
C ALA A 100 -7.87 -11.92 16.31
N ALA A 101 -7.86 -12.94 15.45
CA ALA A 101 -7.71 -14.32 15.90
C ALA A 101 -6.35 -14.58 16.56
N ALA A 102 -5.27 -14.03 16.01
CA ALA A 102 -3.93 -14.14 16.60
C ALA A 102 -3.83 -13.43 17.96
N GLU A 103 -4.42 -12.23 18.08
CA GLU A 103 -4.51 -11.51 19.37
C GLU A 103 -5.28 -12.33 20.42
N GLN A 104 -6.40 -12.95 20.03
CA GLN A 104 -7.17 -13.82 20.93
C GLN A 104 -6.40 -15.08 21.37
N ASP A 105 -5.65 -15.70 20.46
CA ASP A 105 -4.81 -16.84 20.80
C ASP A 105 -3.75 -16.44 21.86
N ILE A 106 -3.14 -15.25 21.72
CA ILE A 106 -2.19 -14.69 22.70
C ILE A 106 -2.86 -14.50 24.06
N LEU A 107 -4.04 -13.87 24.09
CA LEU A 107 -4.79 -13.66 25.34
C LEU A 107 -5.19 -14.98 26.02
N SER A 108 -5.45 -16.01 25.22
CA SER A 108 -5.82 -17.35 25.69
C SER A 108 -4.60 -18.20 26.11
N GLY A 109 -3.38 -17.67 26.04
CA GLY A 109 -2.15 -18.41 26.36
C GLY A 109 -1.73 -19.44 25.31
N ASN A 110 -2.44 -19.52 24.18
CA ASN A 110 -2.17 -20.44 23.07
C ASN A 110 -1.29 -19.79 21.98
N GLY A 111 -1.09 -18.48 22.06
CA GLY A 111 -0.27 -17.69 21.14
C GLY A 111 1.10 -17.31 21.75
N ARG A 112 2.03 -16.92 20.88
CA ARG A 112 3.32 -16.36 21.33
C ARG A 112 3.14 -14.89 21.71
N LEU A 113 3.52 -14.53 22.94
CA LEU A 113 3.47 -13.14 23.43
C LEU A 113 4.16 -12.18 22.45
N ALA A 114 3.47 -11.09 22.11
CA ALA A 114 3.93 -10.01 21.23
C ALA A 114 5.08 -9.16 21.81
N GLY A 115 5.93 -9.74 22.67
CA GLY A 115 7.07 -9.08 23.32
C GLY A 115 8.42 -9.34 22.63
N GLY A 116 8.46 -10.19 21.61
CA GLY A 116 9.65 -10.40 20.77
C GLY A 116 9.31 -10.13 19.32
N LEU A 117 10.16 -9.37 18.61
CA LEU A 117 10.16 -9.32 17.15
C LEU A 117 10.19 -10.76 16.62
N THR A 118 9.03 -11.26 16.19
CA THR A 118 8.94 -12.60 15.63
C THR A 118 9.37 -12.51 14.17
N PHE A 119 10.60 -12.93 13.90
CA PHE A 119 11.02 -13.22 12.53
C PHE A 119 10.35 -14.51 12.07
N SER A 120 9.82 -14.49 10.85
CA SER A 120 9.17 -15.61 10.18
C SER A 120 9.67 -15.74 8.76
N THR A 121 10.01 -16.96 8.36
CA THR A 121 10.23 -17.31 6.95
C THR A 121 8.93 -17.50 6.18
N ASP A 122 7.83 -17.78 6.88
CA ASP A 122 6.52 -17.93 6.27
C ASP A 122 5.93 -16.57 5.89
N MET A 123 5.23 -16.54 4.75
CA MET A 123 4.45 -15.39 4.32
C MET A 123 3.14 -15.32 5.11
N GLY A 124 2.90 -14.18 5.74
CA GLY A 124 1.66 -13.88 6.46
C GLY A 124 0.97 -12.66 5.85
N VAL A 125 0.40 -11.83 6.72
CA VAL A 125 -0.42 -10.69 6.30
C VAL A 125 0.40 -9.41 6.08
N VAL A 126 1.67 -9.35 6.50
CA VAL A 126 2.46 -8.12 6.45
C VAL A 126 2.69 -7.66 5.00
N ALA A 127 3.15 -8.54 4.11
CA ALA A 127 3.41 -8.15 2.71
C ALA A 127 2.12 -7.74 1.95
N PRO A 128 1.00 -8.49 2.03
CA PRO A 128 -0.28 -8.07 1.46
C PRO A 128 -0.79 -6.72 1.99
N LEU A 129 -0.75 -6.51 3.31
CA LEU A 129 -1.19 -5.25 3.90
C LEU A 129 -0.29 -4.08 3.48
N TYR A 130 1.03 -4.28 3.40
CA TYR A 130 1.96 -3.28 2.87
C TYR A 130 1.58 -2.89 1.44
N TYR A 131 1.23 -3.87 0.60
CA TYR A 131 0.79 -3.62 -0.77
C TYR A 131 -0.50 -2.79 -0.82
N VAL A 132 -1.49 -3.09 0.02
CA VAL A 132 -2.71 -2.27 0.15
C VAL A 132 -2.35 -0.83 0.52
N CYS A 133 -1.48 -0.66 1.52
CA CYS A 133 -1.09 0.64 2.03
C CYS A 133 -0.46 1.53 0.95
N ILE A 134 0.35 0.99 0.03
CA ILE A 134 1.06 1.80 -0.97
C ILE A 134 0.30 1.93 -2.31
N LYS A 135 -0.61 1.00 -2.63
CA LYS A 135 -1.27 0.97 -3.96
C LYS A 135 -2.75 1.37 -3.93
N CYS A 136 -3.47 1.14 -2.84
CA CYS A 136 -4.92 1.37 -2.82
C CYS A 136 -5.23 2.87 -3.00
N ALA A 137 -6.15 3.21 -3.90
CA ALA A 137 -6.54 4.60 -4.13
C ALA A 137 -7.43 5.16 -3.01
N ASP A 138 -8.22 4.30 -2.36
CA ASP A 138 -9.13 4.66 -1.28
C ASP A 138 -8.39 4.95 0.04
N VAL A 139 -8.50 6.19 0.51
CA VAL A 139 -7.77 6.68 1.70
C VAL A 139 -8.21 5.93 2.97
N SER A 140 -9.51 5.69 3.12
CA SER A 140 -10.07 5.04 4.32
C SER A 140 -9.56 3.61 4.45
N LEU A 141 -9.52 2.89 3.34
CA LEU A 141 -9.05 1.52 3.29
C LEU A 141 -7.54 1.41 3.52
N ARG A 142 -6.76 2.39 3.04
CA ARG A 142 -5.35 2.51 3.37
C ARG A 142 -5.13 2.69 4.87
N GLU A 143 -5.83 3.61 5.52
CA GLU A 143 -5.67 3.83 6.97
C GLU A 143 -6.03 2.58 7.78
N GLN A 144 -7.09 1.86 7.39
CA GLN A 144 -7.42 0.57 8.00
C GLN A 144 -6.28 -0.45 7.86
N ALA A 145 -5.63 -0.52 6.69
CA ALA A 145 -4.51 -1.41 6.47
C ALA A 145 -3.27 -1.01 7.31
N ILE A 146 -3.00 0.29 7.45
CA ILE A 146 -1.93 0.82 8.29
C ILE A 146 -2.18 0.48 9.77
N GLU A 147 -3.42 0.63 10.24
CA GLU A 147 -3.79 0.23 11.60
C GLU A 147 -3.54 -1.26 11.82
N LEU A 148 -3.97 -2.12 10.89
CA LEU A 148 -3.72 -3.56 10.98
C LEU A 148 -2.23 -3.93 11.00
N LEU A 149 -1.41 -3.28 10.18
CA LEU A 149 0.05 -3.47 10.21
C LEU A 149 0.65 -3.11 11.57
N SER A 150 0.19 -2.00 12.18
CA SER A 150 0.68 -1.57 13.50
C SER A 150 0.35 -2.55 14.62
N ARG A 151 -0.73 -3.33 14.46
CA ARG A 151 -1.17 -4.38 15.40
C ARG A 151 -0.49 -5.72 15.19
N CYS A 152 0.29 -5.88 14.12
CA CYS A 152 1.01 -7.10 13.80
C CYS A 152 2.53 -6.86 13.85
N PRO A 153 3.16 -6.70 15.03
CA PRO A 153 4.60 -6.43 15.17
C PRO A 153 5.44 -7.68 14.85
N ARG A 154 5.44 -8.08 13.58
CA ARG A 154 6.10 -9.24 13.00
C ARG A 154 7.02 -8.81 11.85
N ARG A 155 8.06 -9.62 11.60
CA ARG A 155 8.89 -9.53 10.40
C ARG A 155 8.75 -10.81 9.57
N GLU A 156 8.27 -10.67 8.33
CA GLU A 156 8.06 -11.76 7.37
C GLU A 156 9.14 -11.66 6.28
N GLY A 157 10.25 -12.38 6.46
CA GLY A 157 11.42 -12.26 5.60
C GLY A 157 11.94 -10.81 5.52
N MET A 158 11.77 -10.17 4.36
CA MET A 158 12.16 -8.77 4.13
C MET A 158 11.15 -7.74 4.67
N TRP A 159 9.93 -8.16 5.00
CA TRP A 159 8.84 -7.27 5.38
C TRP A 159 8.81 -7.06 6.89
N ASP A 160 9.22 -5.88 7.34
CA ASP A 160 9.12 -5.46 8.74
C ASP A 160 7.92 -4.53 8.91
N SER A 161 6.94 -4.96 9.71
CA SER A 161 5.69 -4.21 9.94
C SER A 161 5.92 -2.83 10.56
N ALA A 162 6.76 -2.74 11.59
CA ALA A 162 6.99 -1.50 12.33
C ALA A 162 7.76 -0.47 11.48
N LEU A 163 8.79 -0.90 10.76
CA LEU A 163 9.48 -0.06 9.78
C LEU A 163 8.53 0.30 8.63
N GLY A 164 7.74 -0.66 8.15
CA GLY A 164 6.77 -0.48 7.08
C GLY A 164 5.78 0.64 7.36
N VAL A 165 5.16 0.64 8.55
CA VAL A 165 4.20 1.70 8.96
C VAL A 165 4.84 3.09 8.90
N ARG A 166 6.08 3.24 9.38
CA ARG A 166 6.77 4.54 9.34
C ARG A 166 7.00 5.00 7.89
N MET A 167 7.55 4.13 7.05
CA MET A 167 7.82 4.44 5.65
C MET A 167 6.55 4.74 4.86
N ILE A 168 5.46 4.02 5.12
CA ILE A 168 4.17 4.25 4.45
C ILE A 168 3.60 5.63 4.79
N ARG A 169 3.66 6.05 6.05
CA ARG A 169 3.16 7.38 6.46
C ARG A 169 3.97 8.48 5.80
N GLU A 170 5.30 8.39 5.86
CA GLU A 170 6.19 9.33 5.18
C GLU A 170 5.95 9.37 3.66
N PHE A 171 5.72 8.21 3.02
CA PHE A 171 5.39 8.12 1.60
C PHE A 171 4.12 8.92 1.25
N TRP A 172 3.04 8.75 2.00
CA TRP A 172 1.79 9.47 1.71
C TRP A 172 1.85 10.96 2.03
N GLU A 173 2.61 11.35 3.07
CA GLU A 173 2.90 12.76 3.33
C GLU A 173 3.64 13.40 2.15
N MET A 174 4.63 12.70 1.58
CA MET A 174 5.35 13.15 0.39
C MET A 174 4.47 13.22 -0.85
N GLU A 175 3.64 12.19 -1.09
CA GLU A 175 2.72 12.16 -2.23
C GLU A 175 1.68 13.29 -2.17
N GLU A 176 1.14 13.59 -0.99
CA GLU A 176 0.21 14.69 -0.81
C GLU A 176 0.89 16.05 -1.03
N ALA A 177 2.07 16.26 -0.46
CA ALA A 177 2.86 17.47 -0.72
C ALA A 177 3.14 17.64 -2.22
N TYR A 178 3.57 16.58 -2.91
CA TYR A 178 3.82 16.61 -4.33
C TYR A 178 2.57 16.90 -5.17
N ARG A 179 1.41 16.36 -4.76
CA ARG A 179 0.11 16.64 -5.40
C ARG A 179 -0.26 18.12 -5.29
N VAL A 180 -0.11 18.72 -4.11
CA VAL A 180 -0.33 20.16 -3.89
C VAL A 180 0.59 21.00 -4.79
N LEU A 181 1.88 20.65 -4.86
CA LEU A 181 2.84 21.34 -5.73
C LEU A 181 2.42 21.26 -7.21
N ARG A 182 1.97 20.09 -7.68
CA ARG A 182 1.52 19.87 -9.07
C ARG A 182 0.27 20.64 -9.46
N GLN A 183 -0.62 20.95 -8.52
CA GLN A 183 -1.86 21.69 -8.80
C GLN A 183 -1.63 23.21 -8.96
N GLY A 184 -0.38 23.67 -9.08
CA GLY A 184 -0.07 25.08 -9.24
C GLY A 184 -0.29 25.89 -7.96
N ALA A 185 -0.32 25.20 -6.80
CA ALA A 185 -0.38 25.86 -5.50
C ALA A 185 0.94 26.59 -5.17
N VAL A 186 2.01 26.38 -5.94
CA VAL A 186 3.23 27.20 -5.85
C VAL A 186 3.08 28.42 -6.74
N LYS A 187 3.02 29.60 -6.15
CA LYS A 187 3.15 30.87 -6.85
C LYS A 187 4.59 31.34 -6.72
N LEU A 188 5.28 31.48 -7.85
CA LEU A 188 6.53 32.23 -7.92
C LEU A 188 6.16 33.73 -7.88
N VAL A 189 6.73 34.46 -6.93
CA VAL A 189 6.59 35.92 -6.81
C VAL A 189 7.95 36.51 -7.17
N LEU A 190 7.98 37.30 -8.23
CA LEU A 190 9.15 38.09 -8.62
C LEU A 190 8.92 39.51 -8.09
N GLU A 191 9.82 39.98 -7.24
CA GLU A 191 9.83 41.35 -6.75
C GLU A 191 10.47 42.29 -7.79
N ASP A 192 10.09 43.57 -7.75
CA ASP A 192 10.56 44.58 -8.73
C ASP A 192 12.08 44.81 -8.68
N ASP A 193 12.76 44.40 -7.62
CA ASP A 193 14.21 44.46 -7.46
C ASP A 193 14.95 43.21 -7.97
N GLY A 194 14.23 42.28 -8.59
CA GLY A 194 14.78 41.04 -9.14
C GLY A 194 14.94 39.91 -8.12
N ARG A 195 14.53 40.10 -6.85
CA ARG A 195 14.38 38.98 -5.92
C ARG A 195 13.19 38.12 -6.30
N TRP A 196 13.27 36.84 -6.00
CA TRP A 196 12.18 35.91 -6.21
C TRP A 196 11.95 35.09 -4.96
N GLU A 197 10.69 34.92 -4.60
CA GLU A 197 10.23 34.03 -3.55
C GLU A 197 9.19 33.07 -4.12
N TRP A 198 9.01 31.92 -3.49
CA TRP A 198 7.88 31.06 -3.77
C TRP A 198 6.94 31.03 -2.57
N THR A 199 5.67 31.23 -2.82
CA THR A 199 4.62 31.11 -1.80
C THR A 199 3.76 29.89 -2.12
N LEU A 200 3.54 29.01 -1.15
CA LEU A 200 2.45 28.03 -1.24
C LEU A 200 1.13 28.75 -1.01
N ARG A 201 0.16 28.51 -1.89
CA ARG A 201 -1.20 28.97 -1.75
C ARG A 201 -1.86 28.07 -0.70
N ASP A 202 -2.12 28.61 0.50
CA ASP A 202 -2.85 27.87 1.54
C ASP A 202 -4.24 27.53 1.00
N GLY A 203 -4.56 26.23 0.98
CA GLY A 203 -5.81 25.70 0.46
C GLY A 203 -7.02 25.92 1.37
N ASP A 204 -6.97 26.87 2.30
CA ASP A 204 -8.07 27.17 3.21
C ASP A 204 -8.90 28.34 2.69
N THR A 205 -9.86 28.05 1.82
CA THR A 205 -11.02 28.92 1.59
C THR A 205 -12.18 28.44 2.46
N ARG A 206 -12.01 28.47 3.80
CA ARG A 206 -13.13 28.66 4.72
C ARG A 206 -12.93 29.92 5.52
N GLY A 207 -14.00 30.73 5.51
CA GLY A 207 -14.01 32.11 5.96
C GLY A 207 -13.47 32.32 7.37
N GLU A 208 -12.95 33.54 7.54
CA GLU A 208 -12.51 34.17 8.77
C GLU A 208 -13.37 33.78 9.98
N GLY A 209 -12.72 33.24 11.02
CA GLY A 209 -13.42 32.94 12.26
C GLY A 209 -12.59 32.24 13.32
N ARG A 210 -11.62 32.97 13.89
CA ARG A 210 -10.97 32.78 15.21
C ARG A 210 -9.68 31.94 15.28
N SER A 211 -8.76 32.56 16.00
CA SER A 211 -7.45 32.10 16.44
C SER A 211 -7.47 30.76 17.18
N ALA A 212 -6.59 29.85 16.78
CA ALA A 212 -5.88 28.95 17.68
C ALA A 212 -4.62 28.44 16.95
N GLY A 213 -3.45 28.64 17.57
CA GLY A 213 -2.19 28.27 16.97
C GLY A 213 -2.02 26.76 16.83
N CYS A 214 -1.42 26.35 15.72
CA CYS A 214 -0.46 25.25 15.70
C CYS A 214 0.50 25.49 14.54
N GLY A 215 1.67 26.06 14.85
CA GLY A 215 2.70 26.31 13.87
C GLY A 215 3.36 25.01 13.45
N VAL A 216 3.15 24.59 12.21
CA VAL A 216 4.09 23.68 11.54
C VAL A 216 5.10 24.55 10.81
N LYS A 217 6.15 24.96 11.52
CA LYS A 217 7.38 25.45 10.90
C LYS A 217 8.12 24.27 10.26
N GLY A 218 7.63 23.81 9.11
CA GLY A 218 8.37 22.95 8.19
C GLY A 218 9.42 23.79 7.49
N THR A 219 10.53 24.06 8.18
CA THR A 219 11.69 24.73 7.56
C THR A 219 12.36 23.71 6.64
N LEU A 220 11.94 23.63 5.37
CA LEU A 220 12.78 23.04 4.34
C LEU A 220 13.97 24.00 4.18
N LYS A 221 15.07 23.73 4.91
CA LYS A 221 16.30 24.49 4.81
C LYS A 221 16.74 24.49 3.34
N SER A 222 16.71 25.66 2.71
CA SER A 222 17.39 25.91 1.46
C SER A 222 18.88 25.60 1.66
N ARG A 223 19.36 24.49 1.10
CA ARG A 223 20.77 24.39 0.77
C ARG A 223 20.97 25.24 -0.48
N ASN A 224 21.41 26.48 -0.28
CA ASN A 224 21.96 27.30 -1.36
C ASN A 224 23.16 26.54 -1.96
N VAL A 225 22.93 25.84 -3.07
CA VAL A 225 24.02 25.40 -3.94
C VAL A 225 24.27 26.57 -4.88
N LEU A 226 25.22 27.42 -4.48
CA LEU A 226 25.83 28.40 -5.37
C LEU A 226 26.54 27.65 -6.49
N TYR A 227 25.91 27.59 -7.66
CA TYR A 227 26.61 27.27 -8.90
C TYR A 227 27.34 28.55 -9.34
N GLN A 228 28.67 28.52 -9.33
CA GLN A 228 29.49 29.46 -10.09
C GLN A 228 29.96 28.75 -11.37
N PRO A 229 30.08 29.48 -12.50
CA PRO A 229 30.26 28.93 -13.84
C PRO A 229 31.58 28.18 -14.05
#